data_AF-A0A482ZLV9-F1
#
_entry.id   AF-A0A482ZLV9-F1
#
_cell.length_a   1.000
_cell.length_b   1.000
_cell.length_c   1.000
_cell.angle_alpha   90.00
_cell.angle_beta   90.00
_cell.angle_gamma   90.00
#
_symmetry.space_group_name_H-M   'P 1'
#
loop_
_entity.id
_entity.type
_entity.pdbx_description
1 polymer ?
#
loop_
_entity_poly.entity_id
_entity_poly.type
_entity_poly.pdbx_seq_one_letter_code
_entity_poly.pdbx_strand_id
1 'polypeptide(L)'
;MDYDETLEDENNPLYQKQATNTFVISNTAITAQKSFITNQEKENSLLTHSKFTPADREYIFEKVFDSFKENGTHKFDIIRSGPIIQAALNISCENMISEMDIAENILQRLGRLNRFGENEIATLKIAITDSIKTGKQTGKAAKFLGRRFGLQSSKVWYEFLSDKLESNADITINELYQWYQEFYENEAYVKMIAQDFIALLKDGVRVIEGNIFEPKRIKLSKNSQIKLKKHSLRGNSRFVNMAVCDIKNRQDTKIRNEYLDTEITMGVNEITGYGGIGTNLLNFMKSRHHNLIGGPSLTRMPYNTILNNARDPEKQIYVSYAPQGLEAINYPAEAEAIYYLQGINQAIGIMALSKL
;
A
#
# COMPACT_ATOMS: atom_id res chain seq x y z
N MET A 1 -3.99 -20.51 6.38
CA MET A 1 -4.53 -20.00 7.66
C MET A 1 -5.73 -19.14 7.37
N ASP A 2 -6.88 -19.55 7.86
CA ASP A 2 -8.12 -18.81 7.66
C ASP A 2 -8.21 -17.63 8.63
N TYR A 3 -8.80 -16.54 8.17
CA TYR A 3 -9.08 -15.39 9.03
C TYR A 3 -10.29 -14.59 8.54
N ASP A 4 -10.91 -13.89 9.49
CA ASP A 4 -11.91 -12.86 9.21
C ASP A 4 -11.23 -11.50 9.05
N GLU A 5 -11.28 -10.95 7.84
CA GLU A 5 -10.68 -9.66 7.51
C GLU A 5 -11.42 -8.44 8.09
N THR A 6 -12.58 -8.64 8.71
CA THR A 6 -13.28 -7.61 9.48
C THR A 6 -12.70 -7.44 10.88
N LEU A 7 -11.99 -8.46 11.37
CA LEU A 7 -11.28 -8.42 12.64
C LEU A 7 -9.85 -7.94 12.41
N GLU A 8 -9.42 -7.01 13.26
CA GLU A 8 -8.09 -6.40 13.22
C GLU A 8 -7.40 -6.52 14.58
N ASP A 9 -7.53 -7.73 15.13
CA ASP A 9 -7.03 -8.15 16.43
C ASP A 9 -6.11 -9.37 16.29
N GLU A 10 -5.82 -10.03 17.40
CA GLU A 10 -4.97 -11.22 17.46
C GLU A 10 -5.48 -12.44 16.68
N ASN A 11 -6.77 -12.49 16.33
CA ASN A 11 -7.33 -13.57 15.49
C ASN A 11 -6.96 -13.39 14.01
N ASN A 12 -6.53 -12.18 13.62
CA ASN A 12 -6.06 -11.91 12.27
C ASN A 12 -4.53 -12.13 12.21
N PRO A 13 -4.03 -13.07 11.39
CA PRO A 13 -2.59 -13.37 11.33
C PRO A 13 -1.72 -12.19 10.93
N LEU A 14 -2.29 -11.20 10.24
CA LEU A 14 -1.61 -9.97 9.86
C LEU A 14 -1.52 -8.96 11.00
N TYR A 15 -2.31 -9.08 12.07
CA TYR A 15 -2.36 -8.14 13.20
C TYR A 15 -1.85 -8.75 14.51
N GLN A 16 -1.79 -10.07 14.62
CA GLN A 16 -1.19 -10.74 15.78
C GLN A 16 0.27 -10.31 15.99
N LYS A 17 0.71 -10.39 17.25
CA LYS A 17 2.12 -10.23 17.62
C LYS A 17 2.95 -11.37 17.01
N GLN A 18 4.13 -11.06 16.51
CA GLN A 18 5.03 -12.03 15.87
C GLN A 18 6.27 -12.33 16.71
N ALA A 19 6.88 -13.48 16.40
CA ALA A 19 8.20 -13.84 16.89
C ALA A 19 9.29 -13.01 16.20
N THR A 20 10.51 -13.09 16.72
CA THR A 20 11.67 -12.46 16.09
C THR A 20 11.94 -13.02 14.69
N ASN A 21 12.67 -12.26 13.88
CA ASN A 21 13.02 -12.62 12.50
C ASN A 21 11.81 -12.95 11.61
N THR A 22 10.76 -12.13 11.70
CA THR A 22 9.48 -12.36 11.00
C THR A 22 9.13 -11.26 10.01
N PHE A 23 8.74 -11.64 8.79
CA PHE A 23 8.12 -10.73 7.83
C PHE A 23 6.60 -10.95 7.76
N VAL A 24 5.83 -9.87 7.94
CA VAL A 24 4.38 -9.83 7.75
C VAL A 24 4.08 -9.01 6.49
N ILE A 25 3.63 -9.68 5.44
CA ILE A 25 3.42 -9.08 4.12
C ILE A 25 1.93 -9.06 3.82
N SER A 26 1.39 -7.87 3.63
CA SER A 26 0.02 -7.65 3.21
C SER A 26 -0.05 -7.10 1.78
N ASN A 27 -1.18 -7.33 1.12
CA ASN A 27 -1.40 -6.92 -0.25
C ASN A 27 -1.61 -5.40 -0.38
N THR A 28 -1.86 -4.70 0.73
CA THR A 28 -2.11 -3.25 0.73
C THR A 28 -1.25 -2.53 1.76
N ALA A 29 -0.82 -1.30 1.43
CA ALA A 29 -0.11 -0.44 2.38
C ALA A 29 -0.98 -0.14 3.61
N ILE A 30 -2.30 0.02 3.44
CA ILE A 30 -3.22 0.34 4.54
C ILE A 30 -3.22 -0.80 5.57
N THR A 31 -3.34 -2.06 5.14
CA THR A 31 -3.27 -3.20 6.05
C THR A 31 -1.95 -3.23 6.81
N ALA A 32 -0.81 -3.05 6.13
CA ALA A 32 0.51 -2.98 6.77
C ALA A 32 0.60 -1.84 7.81
N GLN A 33 0.11 -0.65 7.46
CA GLN A 33 0.11 0.51 8.35
C GLN A 33 -0.73 0.25 9.61
N LYS A 34 -1.97 -0.24 9.46
CA LYS A 34 -2.86 -0.54 10.60
C LYS A 34 -2.29 -1.63 11.50
N SER A 35 -1.74 -2.66 10.87
CA SER A 35 -1.05 -3.77 11.50
C SER A 35 0.16 -3.29 12.32
N PHE A 36 0.97 -2.38 11.78
CA PHE A 36 2.08 -1.75 12.48
C PHE A 36 1.62 -0.85 13.63
N ILE A 37 0.63 0.02 13.42
CA ILE A 37 0.07 0.89 14.48
C ILE A 37 -0.41 0.07 15.67
N THR A 38 -1.02 -1.10 15.41
CA THR A 38 -1.52 -2.01 16.45
C THR A 38 -0.39 -2.64 17.28
N ASN A 39 0.83 -2.74 16.73
CA ASN A 39 1.94 -3.49 17.31
C ASN A 39 3.21 -2.67 17.59
N GLN A 40 3.33 -1.41 17.18
CA GLN A 40 4.55 -0.60 17.31
C GLN A 40 4.99 -0.37 18.78
N GLU A 41 4.08 -0.49 19.74
CA GLU A 41 4.40 -0.45 21.19
C GLU A 41 4.83 -1.82 21.75
N LYS A 42 4.58 -2.91 21.02
CA LYS A 42 4.71 -4.30 21.48
C LYS A 42 5.83 -5.06 20.77
N GLU A 43 6.28 -4.55 19.63
CA GLU A 43 7.24 -5.18 18.74
C GLU A 43 8.35 -4.22 18.36
N ASN A 44 9.58 -4.74 18.32
CA ASN A 44 10.71 -4.06 17.70
C ASN A 44 10.64 -4.25 16.17
N SER A 45 9.68 -3.55 15.56
CA SER A 45 9.33 -3.72 14.15
C SER A 45 9.60 -2.48 13.30
N LEU A 46 9.77 -2.71 12.00
CA LEU A 46 9.76 -1.67 10.97
C LEU A 46 8.49 -1.80 10.09
N LEU A 47 8.01 -0.68 9.58
CA LEU A 47 6.96 -0.64 8.56
C LEU A 47 7.54 -0.16 7.23
N THR A 48 7.27 -0.88 6.13
CA THR A 48 7.70 -0.47 4.78
C THR A 48 6.62 -0.59 3.70
N HIS A 49 6.49 0.44 2.86
CA HIS A 49 5.56 0.53 1.74
C HIS A 49 5.88 1.77 0.87
N SER A 50 5.08 2.04 -0.16
CA SER A 50 5.32 3.15 -1.09
C SER A 50 4.86 4.55 -0.63
N LYS A 51 3.93 4.64 0.35
CA LYS A 51 3.27 5.90 0.77
C LYS A 51 4.06 6.79 1.75
N PHE A 52 5.37 6.93 1.54
CA PHE A 52 6.25 7.80 2.34
C PHE A 52 6.74 9.01 1.54
N THR A 53 7.25 10.02 2.25
CA THR A 53 8.16 11.01 1.65
C THR A 53 9.41 10.32 1.08
N PRO A 54 10.15 10.94 0.16
CA PRO A 54 11.42 10.39 -0.33
C PRO A 54 12.43 10.12 0.79
N ALA A 55 12.60 11.07 1.72
CA ALA A 55 13.55 10.95 2.83
C ALA A 55 13.18 9.82 3.79
N ASP A 56 11.91 9.73 4.20
CA ASP A 56 11.48 8.63 5.09
C ASP A 56 11.58 7.27 4.40
N ARG A 57 11.31 7.22 3.09
CA ARG A 57 11.47 5.98 2.32
C ARG A 57 12.92 5.51 2.31
N GLU A 58 13.87 6.41 2.07
CA GLU A 58 15.30 6.12 2.09
C GLU A 58 15.75 5.66 3.47
N TYR A 59 15.40 6.42 4.52
CA TYR A 59 15.69 6.06 5.90
C TYR A 59 15.16 4.67 6.28
N ILE A 60 13.88 4.39 6.00
CA ILE A 60 13.26 3.09 6.30
C ILE A 60 13.92 1.97 5.48
N PHE A 61 14.23 2.23 4.21
CA PHE A 61 14.89 1.26 3.33
C PHE A 61 16.26 0.87 3.89
N GLU A 62 17.08 1.83 4.31
CA GLU A 62 18.39 1.57 4.91
C GLU A 62 18.25 0.74 6.19
N LYS A 63 17.30 1.08 7.08
CA LYS A 63 17.07 0.31 8.32
C LYS A 63 16.64 -1.13 8.04
N VAL A 64 15.74 -1.33 7.08
CA VAL A 64 15.32 -2.66 6.65
C VAL A 64 16.52 -3.43 6.10
N PHE A 65 17.27 -2.82 5.17
CA PHE A 65 18.39 -3.49 4.53
C PHE A 65 19.49 -3.85 5.54
N ASP A 66 19.90 -2.92 6.40
CA ASP A 66 20.96 -3.15 7.39
C ASP A 66 20.56 -4.14 8.48
N SER A 67 19.28 -4.31 8.76
CA SER A 67 18.82 -5.26 9.78
C SER A 67 18.73 -6.69 9.24
N PHE A 68 18.33 -6.87 7.98
CA PHE A 68 17.93 -8.17 7.43
C PHE A 68 18.75 -8.65 6.23
N LYS A 69 19.77 -7.92 5.79
CA LYS A 69 20.77 -8.42 4.83
C LYS A 69 21.57 -9.59 5.42
N GLU A 70 22.36 -10.25 4.60
CA GLU A 70 23.27 -11.32 5.05
C GLU A 70 24.25 -10.77 6.08
N ASN A 71 24.38 -11.44 7.24
CA ASN A 71 25.09 -10.91 8.41
C ASN A 71 24.58 -9.52 8.87
N GLY A 72 23.28 -9.29 8.76
CA GLY A 72 22.62 -8.06 9.17
C GLY A 72 22.74 -7.78 10.67
N THR A 73 22.45 -6.55 11.05
CA THR A 73 22.59 -6.11 12.45
C THR A 73 21.51 -6.69 13.38
N HIS A 74 20.39 -7.17 12.82
CA HIS A 74 19.19 -7.57 13.56
C HIS A 74 18.75 -6.53 14.62
N LYS A 75 18.98 -5.23 14.34
CA LYS A 75 18.52 -4.15 15.22
C LYS A 75 16.99 -4.13 15.35
N PHE A 76 16.31 -4.58 14.30
CA PHE A 76 14.87 -4.79 14.27
C PHE A 76 14.57 -6.26 14.02
N ASP A 77 13.51 -6.75 14.66
CA ASP A 77 13.14 -8.17 14.66
C ASP A 77 12.10 -8.50 13.60
N ILE A 78 11.24 -7.53 13.26
CA ILE A 78 10.04 -7.76 12.47
C ILE A 78 9.92 -6.71 11.38
N ILE A 79 9.47 -7.12 10.19
CA ILE A 79 9.01 -6.18 9.15
C ILE A 79 7.52 -6.38 8.92
N ARG A 80 6.74 -5.30 9.01
CA ARG A 80 5.37 -5.24 8.51
C ARG A 80 5.38 -4.48 7.19
N SER A 81 4.94 -5.11 6.10
CA SER A 81 5.13 -4.58 4.75
C SER A 81 3.86 -4.64 3.92
N GLY A 82 3.72 -3.66 3.02
CA GLY A 82 2.91 -3.82 1.82
C GLY A 82 3.63 -4.68 0.75
N PRO A 83 3.20 -4.65 -0.52
CA PRO A 83 3.83 -5.47 -1.58
C PRO A 83 5.30 -5.10 -1.93
N ILE A 84 5.81 -3.96 -1.45
CA ILE A 84 7.09 -3.40 -1.93
C ILE A 84 8.31 -4.29 -1.64
N ILE A 85 8.26 -5.12 -0.59
CA ILE A 85 9.37 -6.00 -0.19
C ILE A 85 9.70 -7.08 -1.23
N GLN A 86 8.79 -7.34 -2.17
CA GLN A 86 9.01 -8.22 -3.31
C GLN A 86 10.14 -7.69 -4.22
N ALA A 87 10.30 -6.38 -4.31
CA ALA A 87 11.26 -5.74 -5.22
C ALA A 87 12.68 -5.73 -4.65
N ALA A 88 13.58 -6.49 -5.28
CA ALA A 88 15.06 -6.39 -5.28
C ALA A 88 15.82 -6.21 -3.94
N LEU A 89 15.20 -6.42 -2.79
CA LEU A 89 15.89 -6.42 -1.49
C LEU A 89 16.58 -7.77 -1.25
N ASN A 90 17.91 -7.75 -1.11
CA ASN A 90 18.68 -8.92 -0.71
C ASN A 90 18.61 -9.08 0.82
N ILE A 91 17.43 -9.50 1.31
CA ILE A 91 17.13 -9.69 2.74
C ILE A 91 16.51 -11.06 3.00
N SER A 92 16.61 -11.52 4.24
CA SER A 92 16.11 -12.83 4.68
C SER A 92 15.28 -12.74 5.96
N CYS A 93 14.33 -13.65 6.13
CA CYS A 93 13.65 -13.91 7.39
C CYS A 93 13.52 -15.42 7.64
N GLU A 94 13.28 -15.81 8.89
CA GLU A 94 13.02 -17.20 9.28
C GLU A 94 11.53 -17.53 9.22
N ASN A 95 10.69 -16.55 9.55
CA ASN A 95 9.24 -16.69 9.60
C ASN A 95 8.58 -15.69 8.65
N MET A 96 7.58 -16.13 7.89
CA MET A 96 6.84 -15.27 6.98
C MET A 96 5.33 -15.49 7.10
N ILE A 97 4.60 -14.40 7.28
CA ILE A 97 3.16 -14.35 7.19
C ILE A 97 2.85 -13.56 5.91
N SER A 98 2.25 -14.21 4.92
CA SER A 98 1.85 -13.56 3.68
C SER A 98 0.34 -13.60 3.53
N GLU A 99 -0.27 -12.47 3.25
CA GLU A 99 -1.64 -12.44 2.73
C GLU A 99 -1.70 -13.18 1.38
N MET A 100 -2.78 -13.91 1.12
CA MET A 100 -2.95 -14.68 -0.10
C MET A 100 -2.94 -13.79 -1.35
N ASP A 101 -2.25 -14.24 -2.40
CA ASP A 101 -2.08 -13.55 -3.68
C ASP A 101 -1.84 -14.61 -4.77
N ILE A 102 -1.60 -14.19 -6.00
CA ILE A 102 -1.24 -15.08 -7.12
C ILE A 102 0.06 -15.84 -6.85
N ALA A 103 0.24 -16.98 -7.51
CA ALA A 103 1.40 -17.86 -7.34
C ALA A 103 2.74 -17.12 -7.44
N GLU A 104 2.90 -16.28 -8.47
CA GLU A 104 4.13 -15.53 -8.72
C GLU A 104 4.45 -14.56 -7.57
N ASN A 105 3.43 -13.89 -7.03
CA ASN A 105 3.61 -12.95 -5.93
C ASN A 105 4.00 -13.66 -4.64
N ILE A 106 3.40 -14.83 -4.36
CA ILE A 106 3.73 -15.67 -3.20
C ILE A 106 5.17 -16.19 -3.33
N LEU A 107 5.57 -16.71 -4.49
CA LEU A 107 6.92 -17.22 -4.72
C LEU A 107 7.99 -16.12 -4.68
N GLN A 108 7.68 -14.92 -5.18
CA GLN A 108 8.58 -13.77 -5.04
C GLN A 108 8.77 -13.37 -3.57
N ARG A 109 7.71 -13.43 -2.76
CA ARG A 109 7.81 -13.21 -1.30
C ARG A 109 8.64 -14.32 -0.65
N LEU A 110 8.37 -15.57 -1.00
CA LEU A 110 9.12 -16.73 -0.52
C LEU A 110 10.61 -16.64 -0.83
N GLY A 111 11.02 -16.00 -1.93
CA GLY A 111 12.43 -15.74 -2.21
C GLY A 111 13.16 -14.83 -1.20
N ARG A 112 12.48 -14.42 -0.12
CA ARG A 112 13.02 -13.75 1.08
C ARG A 112 12.93 -14.62 2.34
N LEU A 113 12.21 -15.73 2.31
CA LEU A 113 12.16 -16.70 3.39
C LEU A 113 13.40 -17.58 3.31
N ASN A 114 14.21 -17.55 4.36
CA ASN A 114 15.47 -18.28 4.48
C ASN A 114 16.38 -18.13 3.25
N ARG A 115 16.45 -16.90 2.71
CA ARG A 115 17.14 -16.59 1.47
C ARG A 115 18.62 -16.95 1.48
N PHE A 116 19.26 -16.85 2.64
CA PHE A 116 20.68 -17.14 2.81
C PHE A 116 20.95 -18.58 3.25
N GLY A 117 19.91 -19.41 3.45
CA GLY A 117 20.06 -20.81 3.84
C GLY A 117 20.66 -21.01 5.23
N GLU A 118 20.53 -20.01 6.11
CA GLU A 118 21.11 -20.01 7.46
C GLU A 118 20.28 -20.85 8.46
N ASN A 119 19.00 -21.08 8.16
CA ASN A 119 18.09 -21.84 9.02
C ASN A 119 17.83 -23.22 8.41
N GLU A 120 17.82 -24.27 9.22
CA GLU A 120 17.45 -25.62 8.76
C GLU A 120 15.98 -25.69 8.32
N ILE A 121 15.11 -25.01 9.07
CA ILE A 121 13.66 -24.95 8.84
C ILE A 121 13.24 -23.49 8.85
N ALA A 122 12.33 -23.12 7.95
CA ALA A 122 11.72 -21.81 7.89
C ALA A 122 10.22 -21.94 7.63
N THR A 123 9.43 -21.02 8.18
CA THR A 123 7.97 -21.16 8.20
C THR A 123 7.28 -20.14 7.31
N LEU A 124 6.50 -20.62 6.33
CA LEU A 124 5.54 -19.80 5.59
C LEU A 124 4.12 -20.04 6.09
N LYS A 125 3.43 -18.97 6.48
CA LYS A 125 2.00 -18.95 6.77
C LYS A 125 1.28 -18.08 5.75
N ILE A 126 0.38 -18.67 4.97
CA ILE A 126 -0.47 -17.92 4.04
C ILE A 126 -1.81 -17.63 4.69
N ALA A 127 -2.12 -16.35 4.88
CA ALA A 127 -3.39 -15.87 5.43
C ALA A 127 -4.42 -15.71 4.30
N ILE A 128 -5.56 -16.39 4.41
CA ILE A 128 -6.61 -16.41 3.38
C ILE A 128 -7.99 -16.19 3.97
N THR A 129 -8.86 -15.56 3.19
CA THR A 129 -10.28 -15.32 3.53
C THR A 129 -11.19 -16.24 2.71
N ASP A 130 -12.39 -16.54 3.23
CA ASP A 130 -13.38 -17.33 2.50
C ASP A 130 -13.83 -16.70 1.17
N SER A 131 -13.79 -15.36 1.09
CA SER A 131 -14.10 -14.64 -0.15
C SER A 131 -13.10 -14.98 -1.27
N ILE A 132 -11.81 -15.16 -0.92
CA ILE A 132 -10.78 -15.56 -1.90
C ILE A 132 -10.97 -17.04 -2.28
N LYS A 133 -11.17 -17.93 -1.30
CA LYS A 133 -11.41 -19.37 -1.55
C LYS A 133 -12.56 -19.61 -2.51
N THR A 134 -13.65 -18.87 -2.33
CA THR A 134 -14.84 -18.98 -3.20
C THR A 134 -14.70 -18.23 -4.53
N GLY A 135 -13.68 -17.38 -4.67
CA GLY A 135 -13.50 -16.49 -5.84
C GLY A 135 -14.56 -15.39 -5.94
N LYS A 136 -15.25 -15.06 -4.84
CA LYS A 136 -16.32 -14.06 -4.79
C LYS A 136 -15.80 -12.72 -4.28
N GLN A 137 -16.11 -11.64 -4.98
CA GLN A 137 -15.73 -10.27 -4.59
C GLN A 137 -16.64 -9.68 -3.49
N THR A 138 -16.87 -10.42 -2.42
CA THR A 138 -17.65 -9.97 -1.25
C THR A 138 -16.78 -9.22 -0.25
N GLY A 139 -15.60 -9.76 0.04
CA GLY A 139 -14.61 -9.25 0.97
C GLY A 139 -13.69 -8.13 0.46
N LYS A 140 -13.01 -7.39 1.35
CA LYS A 140 -12.07 -6.31 0.97
C LYS A 140 -10.86 -6.88 0.24
N ALA A 141 -10.27 -7.96 0.74
CA ALA A 141 -9.13 -8.66 0.16
C ALA A 141 -9.48 -9.23 -1.23
N ALA A 142 -10.62 -9.92 -1.36
CA ALA A 142 -11.08 -10.45 -2.65
C ALA A 142 -11.42 -9.34 -3.66
N LYS A 143 -12.04 -8.23 -3.22
CA LYS A 143 -12.26 -7.05 -4.07
C LYS A 143 -10.95 -6.42 -4.51
N PHE A 144 -9.94 -6.37 -3.64
CA PHE A 144 -8.62 -5.86 -3.99
C PHE A 144 -7.96 -6.69 -5.09
N LEU A 145 -7.92 -8.02 -4.92
CA LEU A 145 -7.42 -8.94 -5.96
C LEU A 145 -8.23 -8.86 -7.25
N GLY A 146 -9.56 -8.77 -7.14
CA GLY A 146 -10.46 -8.62 -8.29
C GLY A 146 -10.20 -7.34 -9.09
N ARG A 147 -9.97 -6.20 -8.41
CA ARG A 147 -9.59 -4.93 -9.05
C ARG A 147 -8.21 -4.98 -9.72
N ARG A 148 -7.34 -5.90 -9.29
CA ARG A 148 -6.03 -6.16 -9.87
C ARG A 148 -6.01 -7.32 -10.86
N PHE A 149 -7.18 -7.88 -11.18
CA PHE A 149 -7.32 -9.01 -12.09
C PHE A 149 -6.48 -10.23 -11.66
N GLY A 150 -6.51 -10.56 -10.36
CA GLY A 150 -5.78 -11.71 -9.83
C GLY A 150 -6.61 -12.61 -8.91
N LEU A 151 -7.93 -12.39 -8.81
CA LEU A 151 -8.77 -13.14 -7.87
C LEU A 151 -8.92 -14.60 -8.26
N GLN A 152 -9.16 -14.89 -9.55
CA GLN A 152 -9.33 -16.28 -9.98
C GLN A 152 -7.99 -17.01 -9.93
N SER A 153 -6.90 -16.33 -10.32
CA SER A 153 -5.54 -16.84 -10.23
C SER A 153 -5.14 -17.17 -8.79
N SER A 154 -5.46 -16.30 -7.83
CA SER A 154 -5.21 -16.55 -6.40
C SER A 154 -6.06 -17.70 -5.86
N LYS A 155 -7.31 -17.82 -6.32
CA LYS A 155 -8.21 -18.91 -5.94
C LYS A 155 -7.67 -20.26 -6.40
N VAL A 156 -7.33 -20.41 -7.68
CA VAL A 156 -6.85 -21.71 -8.18
C VAL A 156 -5.48 -22.06 -7.60
N TRP A 157 -4.65 -21.06 -7.27
CA TRP A 157 -3.42 -21.29 -6.52
C TRP A 157 -3.68 -21.81 -5.10
N TYR A 158 -4.68 -21.26 -4.40
CA TYR A 158 -5.14 -21.80 -3.13
C TYR A 158 -5.62 -23.25 -3.25
N GLU A 159 -6.46 -23.55 -4.24
CA GLU A 159 -7.00 -24.90 -4.46
C GLU A 159 -5.86 -25.89 -4.69
N PHE A 160 -4.94 -25.58 -5.60
CA PHE A 160 -3.77 -26.41 -5.88
C PHE A 160 -2.89 -26.65 -4.66
N LEU A 161 -2.55 -25.59 -3.91
CA LEU A 161 -1.77 -25.73 -2.69
C LEU A 161 -2.49 -26.54 -1.62
N SER A 162 -3.80 -26.38 -1.48
CA SER A 162 -4.58 -27.13 -0.49
C SER A 162 -4.62 -28.62 -0.82
N ASP A 163 -4.74 -28.97 -2.10
CA ASP A 163 -4.71 -30.35 -2.59
C ASP A 163 -3.31 -30.99 -2.42
N LYS A 164 -2.25 -30.20 -2.56
CA LYS A 164 -0.86 -30.66 -2.36
C LYS A 164 -0.48 -30.79 -0.89
N LEU A 165 -0.99 -29.90 -0.03
CA LEU A 165 -0.61 -29.78 1.37
C LEU A 165 -1.50 -30.62 2.30
N GLU A 166 -1.89 -31.82 1.90
CA GLU A 166 -2.54 -32.76 2.80
C GLU A 166 -1.54 -33.18 3.90
N SER A 167 -1.69 -32.56 5.08
CA SER A 167 -0.92 -32.70 6.33
C SER A 167 0.51 -32.14 6.34
N ASN A 168 0.71 -31.06 7.12
CA ASN A 168 1.96 -30.49 7.70
C ASN A 168 3.29 -31.15 7.32
N ALA A 169 3.63 -31.19 6.02
CA ALA A 169 4.86 -31.75 5.55
C ALA A 169 5.88 -30.62 5.38
N ASP A 170 7.11 -30.88 5.84
CA ASP A 170 8.25 -30.07 5.45
C ASP A 170 8.44 -30.20 3.94
N ILE A 171 8.44 -29.07 3.24
CA ILE A 171 8.63 -28.99 1.80
C ILE A 171 10.00 -28.42 1.49
N THR A 172 10.69 -29.03 0.53
CA THR A 172 11.92 -28.49 -0.02
C THR A 172 11.63 -27.45 -1.09
N ILE A 173 12.59 -26.56 -1.34
CA ILE A 173 12.48 -25.57 -2.42
C ILE A 173 12.34 -26.22 -3.81
N ASN A 174 12.96 -27.39 -4.00
CA ASN A 174 12.90 -28.13 -5.26
C ASN A 174 11.50 -28.70 -5.52
N GLU A 175 10.85 -29.26 -4.50
CA GLU A 175 9.45 -29.71 -4.59
C GLU A 175 8.54 -28.54 -4.92
N LEU A 176 8.76 -27.38 -4.30
CA LEU A 176 7.95 -26.21 -4.60
C LEU A 176 8.11 -25.70 -6.05
N TYR A 177 9.32 -25.77 -6.61
CA TYR A 177 9.53 -25.44 -8.03
C TYR A 177 8.81 -26.43 -8.95
N GLN A 178 8.80 -27.73 -8.62
CA GLN A 178 8.04 -28.73 -9.35
C GLN A 178 6.54 -28.46 -9.25
N TRP A 179 6.04 -28.18 -8.06
CA TRP A 179 4.64 -27.81 -7.83
C TRP A 179 4.23 -26.58 -8.65
N TYR A 180 5.09 -25.56 -8.73
CA TYR A 180 4.82 -24.41 -9.57
C TYR A 180 4.72 -24.78 -11.05
N GLN A 181 5.54 -25.70 -11.56
CA GLN A 181 5.42 -26.17 -12.95
C GLN A 181 4.12 -26.95 -13.17
N GLU A 182 3.82 -27.92 -12.30
CA GLU A 182 2.59 -28.71 -12.35
C GLU A 182 1.32 -27.85 -12.29
N PHE A 183 1.35 -26.76 -11.54
CA PHE A 183 0.24 -25.80 -11.46
C PHE A 183 -0.13 -25.21 -12.83
N TYR A 184 0.84 -24.95 -13.72
CA TYR A 184 0.60 -24.48 -15.10
C TYR A 184 0.36 -25.61 -16.12
N GLU A 185 0.48 -26.88 -15.73
CA GLU A 185 0.10 -28.01 -16.58
C GLU A 185 -1.40 -28.32 -16.47
N ASN A 186 -2.06 -27.88 -15.38
CA ASN A 186 -3.49 -28.05 -15.21
C ASN A 186 -4.29 -27.07 -16.10
N GLU A 187 -4.89 -27.61 -17.16
CA GLU A 187 -5.68 -26.83 -18.14
C GLU A 187 -6.81 -26.00 -17.50
N ALA A 188 -7.46 -26.51 -16.44
CA ALA A 188 -8.54 -25.81 -15.77
C ALA A 188 -8.01 -24.57 -15.03
N TYR A 189 -6.86 -24.67 -14.37
CA TYR A 189 -6.22 -23.54 -13.69
C TYR A 189 -5.70 -22.53 -14.70
N VAL A 190 -5.02 -22.98 -15.75
CA VAL A 190 -4.52 -22.11 -16.84
C VAL A 190 -5.66 -21.29 -17.45
N LYS A 191 -6.84 -21.87 -17.63
CA LYS A 191 -8.01 -21.15 -18.14
C LYS A 191 -8.45 -20.01 -17.20
N MET A 192 -8.46 -20.22 -15.89
CA MET A 192 -8.80 -19.20 -14.90
C MET A 192 -7.74 -18.09 -14.85
N ILE A 193 -6.46 -18.45 -14.92
CA ILE A 193 -5.34 -17.49 -14.97
C ILE A 193 -5.41 -16.66 -16.26
N ALA A 194 -5.69 -17.29 -17.40
CA ALA A 194 -5.81 -16.60 -18.68
C ALA A 194 -6.95 -15.58 -18.68
N GLN A 195 -8.07 -15.87 -18.02
CA GLN A 195 -9.18 -14.91 -17.88
C GLN A 195 -8.74 -13.64 -17.15
N ASP A 196 -8.07 -13.80 -16.01
CA ASP A 196 -7.51 -12.72 -15.22
C ASP A 196 -6.47 -11.93 -16.04
N PHE A 197 -5.54 -12.62 -16.71
CA PHE A 197 -4.49 -12.00 -17.52
C PHE A 197 -5.03 -11.21 -18.71
N ILE A 198 -6.04 -11.74 -19.43
CA ILE A 198 -6.69 -11.03 -20.54
C ILE A 198 -7.39 -9.76 -20.02
N ALA A 199 -8.06 -9.82 -18.86
CA ALA A 199 -8.70 -8.66 -18.27
C ALA A 199 -7.67 -7.59 -17.88
N LEU A 200 -6.55 -7.99 -17.29
CA LEU A 200 -5.41 -7.12 -16.99
C LEU A 200 -4.88 -6.42 -18.25
N LEU A 201 -4.66 -7.17 -19.34
CA LEU A 201 -4.14 -6.61 -20.59
C LEU A 201 -5.11 -5.60 -21.20
N LYS A 202 -6.42 -5.90 -21.22
CA LYS A 202 -7.45 -4.96 -21.70
C LYS A 202 -7.47 -3.67 -20.89
N ASP A 203 -7.38 -3.77 -19.57
CA ASP A 203 -7.32 -2.59 -18.71
C ASP A 203 -6.03 -1.78 -18.91
N GLY A 204 -4.90 -2.47 -19.07
CA GLY A 204 -3.60 -1.86 -19.36
C GLY A 204 -3.61 -1.05 -20.65
N VAL A 205 -4.16 -1.60 -21.74
CA VAL A 205 -4.33 -0.88 -23.01
C VAL A 205 -5.15 0.39 -22.81
N ARG A 206 -6.32 0.28 -22.15
CA ARG A 206 -7.18 1.43 -21.84
C ARG A 206 -6.46 2.51 -21.04
N VAL A 207 -5.64 2.13 -20.05
CA VAL A 207 -4.85 3.08 -19.24
C VAL A 207 -3.76 3.75 -20.08
N ILE A 208 -3.08 3.02 -20.96
CA ILE A 208 -2.04 3.56 -21.85
C ILE A 208 -2.67 4.53 -22.85
N GLU A 209 -3.72 4.13 -23.56
CA GLU A 209 -4.43 4.98 -24.53
C GLU A 209 -4.96 6.27 -23.89
N GLY A 210 -5.50 6.20 -22.67
CA GLY A 210 -6.03 7.36 -21.97
C GLY A 210 -4.96 8.36 -21.49
N ASN A 211 -3.72 7.91 -21.26
CA ASN A 211 -2.67 8.73 -20.63
C ASN A 211 -1.49 9.05 -21.56
N ILE A 212 -1.24 8.24 -22.59
CA ILE A 212 -0.15 8.37 -23.56
C ILE A 212 -0.77 8.36 -24.95
N PHE A 213 -1.00 9.55 -25.52
CA PHE A 213 -1.59 9.64 -26.85
C PHE A 213 -0.58 9.26 -27.94
N GLU A 214 0.72 9.55 -27.77
CA GLU A 214 1.82 9.16 -28.68
C GLU A 214 3.18 9.27 -27.93
N PRO A 215 4.23 8.51 -28.30
CA PRO A 215 5.57 8.71 -27.77
C PRO A 215 6.12 10.08 -28.21
N LYS A 216 6.00 11.09 -27.33
CA LYS A 216 6.52 12.44 -27.58
C LYS A 216 7.98 12.53 -27.15
N ARG A 217 8.87 13.02 -28.04
CA ARG A 217 10.23 13.41 -27.65
C ARG A 217 10.18 14.50 -26.59
N ILE A 218 10.58 14.17 -25.37
CA ILE A 218 10.68 15.12 -24.27
C ILE A 218 11.97 15.92 -24.42
N LYS A 219 11.87 17.23 -24.70
CA LYS A 219 13.00 18.15 -24.49
C LYS A 219 13.15 18.37 -22.97
N LEU A 220 14.29 17.99 -22.40
CA LEU A 220 14.61 18.25 -21.00
C LEU A 220 15.04 19.72 -20.86
N SER A 221 14.24 20.52 -20.15
CA SER A 221 14.61 21.88 -19.73
C SER A 221 15.44 21.78 -18.45
N LYS A 222 16.59 22.45 -18.40
CA LYS A 222 17.56 22.33 -17.29
C LYS A 222 17.12 23.04 -15.98
N ASN A 223 16.12 23.94 -16.00
CA ASN A 223 15.82 24.82 -14.85
C ASN A 223 14.32 24.96 -14.49
N SER A 224 13.45 24.00 -14.84
CA SER A 224 12.03 24.07 -14.45
C SER A 224 11.75 23.24 -13.20
N GLN A 225 11.11 23.81 -12.17
CA GLN A 225 10.43 23.06 -11.10
C GLN A 225 9.64 21.88 -11.73
N ILE A 226 9.69 20.71 -11.10
CA ILE A 226 9.18 19.46 -11.67
C ILE A 226 7.65 19.52 -11.76
N LYS A 227 7.11 19.94 -12.91
CA LYS A 227 5.66 19.92 -13.17
C LYS A 227 5.22 18.57 -13.71
N LEU A 228 4.09 18.07 -13.22
CA LEU A 228 3.48 16.84 -13.73
C LEU A 228 2.93 17.07 -15.14
N LYS A 229 3.31 16.20 -16.07
CA LYS A 229 2.81 16.26 -17.45
C LYS A 229 1.42 15.67 -17.55
N LYS A 230 0.49 16.41 -18.18
CA LYS A 230 -0.90 15.98 -18.41
C LYS A 230 -0.99 14.62 -19.13
N HIS A 231 -0.17 14.43 -20.16
CA HIS A 231 -0.09 13.19 -20.95
C HIS A 231 1.15 12.40 -20.52
N SER A 232 1.03 11.69 -19.40
CA SER A 232 2.05 10.78 -18.89
C SER A 232 1.38 9.70 -18.05
N LEU A 233 2.08 8.59 -17.76
CA LEU A 233 1.58 7.57 -16.82
C LEU A 233 1.27 8.16 -15.43
N ARG A 234 1.93 9.25 -15.05
CA ARG A 234 1.67 10.02 -13.81
C ARG A 234 0.70 11.19 -14.02
N GLY A 235 0.07 11.29 -15.18
CA GLY A 235 -0.83 12.39 -15.57
C GLY A 235 -2.08 12.49 -14.69
N ASN A 236 -2.41 11.42 -13.97
CA ASN A 236 -3.49 11.31 -12.99
C ASN A 236 -3.06 11.48 -11.53
N SER A 237 -1.84 11.98 -11.28
CA SER A 237 -1.38 12.40 -9.95
C SER A 237 -1.44 13.92 -9.81
N ARG A 238 -1.65 14.44 -8.60
CA ARG A 238 -1.59 15.87 -8.27
C ARG A 238 -0.68 16.08 -7.07
N PHE A 239 -0.01 17.22 -7.03
CA PHE A 239 0.66 17.68 -5.82
C PHE A 239 -0.39 17.98 -4.76
N VAL A 240 -0.12 17.51 -3.54
CA VAL A 240 -1.00 17.69 -2.39
C VAL A 240 -0.21 18.23 -1.20
N ASN A 241 -0.94 18.85 -0.28
CA ASN A 241 -0.46 19.21 1.05
C ASN A 241 -1.36 18.60 2.11
N MET A 242 -0.80 18.28 3.27
CA MET A 242 -1.50 17.65 4.37
C MET A 242 -0.87 18.04 5.71
N ALA A 243 -1.69 18.07 6.76
CA ALA A 243 -1.21 18.20 8.12
C ALA A 243 -0.51 16.93 8.59
N VAL A 244 0.42 17.09 9.53
CA VAL A 244 1.13 15.99 10.18
C VAL A 244 0.33 15.52 11.40
N CYS A 245 0.29 14.20 11.63
CA CYS A 245 -0.39 13.61 12.78
C CYS A 245 0.52 12.59 13.48
N ASP A 246 0.75 12.80 14.77
CA ASP A 246 1.42 11.81 15.62
C ASP A 246 0.43 10.71 16.00
N ILE A 247 0.86 9.46 15.90
CA ILE A 247 0.05 8.30 16.28
C ILE A 247 0.89 7.24 16.99
N LYS A 248 0.54 7.01 18.26
CA LYS A 248 1.16 5.96 19.08
C LYS A 248 0.40 4.64 18.94
N ASN A 249 -0.91 4.71 18.98
CA ASN A 249 -1.85 3.62 18.75
C ASN A 249 -3.19 4.19 18.29
N ARG A 250 -4.23 3.35 18.12
CA ARG A 250 -5.53 3.80 17.59
C ARG A 250 -6.26 4.79 18.51
N GLN A 251 -5.93 4.82 19.80
CA GLN A 251 -6.57 5.68 20.80
C GLN A 251 -5.77 6.96 21.07
N ASP A 252 -4.48 6.98 20.71
CA ASP A 252 -3.55 8.08 20.97
C ASP A 252 -3.10 8.69 19.63
N THR A 253 -3.86 9.68 19.19
CA THR A 253 -3.63 10.45 17.97
C THR A 253 -3.59 11.93 18.29
N LYS A 254 -2.60 12.65 17.72
CA LYS A 254 -2.44 14.09 17.91
C LYS A 254 -2.07 14.75 16.59
N ILE A 255 -3.01 15.50 16.03
CA ILE A 255 -2.75 16.30 14.84
C ILE A 255 -1.87 17.49 15.24
N ARG A 256 -0.72 17.63 14.58
CA ARG A 256 0.19 18.73 14.80
C ARG A 256 -0.32 20.00 14.13
N ASN A 257 0.10 21.15 14.65
CA ASN A 257 -0.19 22.44 14.03
C ASN A 257 0.83 22.80 12.95
N GLU A 258 1.14 21.85 12.07
CA GLU A 258 2.11 21.99 10.99
C GLU A 258 1.68 21.18 9.76
N TYR A 259 2.19 21.60 8.62
CA TYR A 259 2.01 20.94 7.34
C TYR A 259 3.27 20.18 6.95
N LEU A 260 3.12 19.13 6.16
CA LEU A 260 4.25 18.44 5.56
C LEU A 260 5.06 19.42 4.70
N ASP A 261 6.35 19.55 5.00
CA ASP A 261 7.29 20.46 4.32
C ASP A 261 7.82 19.92 2.99
N THR A 262 7.45 18.69 2.64
CA THR A 262 7.95 17.94 1.51
C THR A 262 6.86 17.77 0.46
N GLU A 263 7.20 18.04 -0.80
CA GLU A 263 6.30 17.84 -1.94
C GLU A 263 5.91 16.36 -2.10
N ILE A 264 4.61 16.08 -2.09
CA ILE A 264 4.09 14.73 -2.31
C ILE A 264 2.94 14.74 -3.30
N THR A 265 2.71 13.59 -3.95
CA THR A 265 1.66 13.46 -4.96
C THR A 265 0.70 12.33 -4.63
N MET A 266 -0.57 12.53 -4.97
CA MET A 266 -1.64 11.53 -4.80
C MET A 266 -2.46 11.39 -6.08
N GLY A 267 -3.07 10.21 -6.26
CA GLY A 267 -3.97 9.97 -7.39
C GLY A 267 -5.24 10.82 -7.29
N VAL A 268 -5.76 11.30 -8.42
CA VAL A 268 -7.01 12.10 -8.46
C VAL A 268 -8.16 11.36 -7.76
N ASN A 269 -8.27 10.04 -7.96
CA ASN A 269 -9.33 9.24 -7.35
C ASN A 269 -9.24 9.18 -5.82
N GLU A 270 -8.03 9.20 -5.25
CA GLU A 270 -7.84 9.26 -3.79
C GLU A 270 -8.30 10.62 -3.25
N ILE A 271 -7.99 11.70 -3.97
CA ILE A 271 -8.36 13.08 -3.59
C ILE A 271 -9.89 13.30 -3.69
N THR A 272 -10.52 12.75 -4.72
CA THR A 272 -11.97 12.90 -4.96
C THR A 272 -12.81 11.81 -4.31
N GLY A 273 -12.21 10.94 -3.49
CA GLY A 273 -12.90 9.89 -2.76
C GLY A 273 -13.59 8.85 -3.64
N TYR A 274 -13.02 8.56 -4.82
CA TYR A 274 -13.52 7.61 -5.82
C TYR A 274 -14.95 7.90 -6.31
N GLY A 275 -15.37 9.16 -6.27
CA GLY A 275 -16.73 9.57 -6.68
C GLY A 275 -17.79 9.35 -5.59
N GLY A 276 -17.39 9.04 -4.36
CA GLY A 276 -18.29 9.00 -3.21
C GLY A 276 -18.86 10.38 -2.90
N ILE A 277 -20.15 10.42 -2.54
CA ILE A 277 -20.80 11.64 -2.05
C ILE A 277 -20.23 11.92 -0.65
N GLY A 278 -19.69 13.12 -0.43
CA GLY A 278 -19.15 13.55 0.88
C GLY A 278 -17.72 13.11 1.20
N THR A 279 -17.04 12.34 0.33
CA THR A 279 -15.64 11.91 0.51
C THR A 279 -14.64 12.72 -0.31
N ASN A 280 -15.10 13.78 -0.96
CA ASN A 280 -14.32 14.56 -1.90
C ASN A 280 -13.63 15.75 -1.22
N LEU A 281 -12.37 15.56 -0.85
CA LEU A 281 -11.54 16.56 -0.17
C LEU A 281 -11.31 17.81 -1.02
N LEU A 282 -11.39 17.69 -2.36
CA LEU A 282 -11.32 18.83 -3.26
C LEU A 282 -12.53 19.78 -3.08
N ASN A 283 -13.71 19.26 -2.75
CA ASN A 283 -14.89 20.10 -2.47
C ASN A 283 -14.67 20.93 -1.21
N PHE A 284 -14.11 20.32 -0.17
CA PHE A 284 -13.78 21.00 1.07
C PHE A 284 -12.77 22.13 0.83
N MET A 285 -11.64 21.82 0.19
CA MET A 285 -10.66 22.83 -0.20
C MET A 285 -11.30 23.95 -1.02
N LYS A 286 -12.08 23.62 -2.05
CA LYS A 286 -12.72 24.60 -2.92
C LYS A 286 -13.61 25.59 -2.17
N SER A 287 -14.29 25.14 -1.12
CA SER A 287 -15.23 25.95 -0.34
C SER A 287 -14.57 26.75 0.79
N ARG A 288 -13.52 26.22 1.43
CA ARG A 288 -12.99 26.78 2.68
C ARG A 288 -11.54 27.25 2.65
N HIS A 289 -10.73 26.83 1.68
CA HIS A 289 -9.27 27.07 1.68
C HIS A 289 -8.88 28.54 1.89
N HIS A 290 -9.55 29.47 1.21
CA HIS A 290 -9.31 30.91 1.34
C HIS A 290 -9.55 31.47 2.75
N ASN A 291 -10.41 30.84 3.56
CA ASN A 291 -10.64 31.22 4.95
C ASN A 291 -9.62 30.59 5.90
N LEU A 292 -8.96 29.49 5.48
CA LEU A 292 -8.04 28.70 6.31
C LEU A 292 -6.60 29.19 6.19
N ILE A 293 -6.13 29.43 4.97
CA ILE A 293 -4.71 29.75 4.67
C ILE A 293 -4.58 31.10 3.93
N GLY A 294 -5.70 31.76 3.62
CA GLY A 294 -5.73 32.96 2.79
C GLY A 294 -5.67 32.66 1.30
N GLY A 295 -5.67 33.71 0.47
CA GLY A 295 -5.62 33.61 -1.00
C GLY A 295 -6.99 33.68 -1.70
N PRO A 296 -7.02 33.46 -3.03
CA PRO A 296 -8.23 33.65 -3.82
C PRO A 296 -9.29 32.57 -3.56
N SER A 297 -10.56 32.95 -3.54
CA SER A 297 -11.67 32.00 -3.44
C SER A 297 -11.72 31.09 -4.67
N LEU A 298 -11.74 29.78 -4.44
CA LEU A 298 -11.85 28.77 -5.50
C LEU A 298 -13.31 28.35 -5.78
N THR A 299 -14.28 28.89 -5.04
CA THR A 299 -15.71 28.51 -5.08
C THR A 299 -16.31 28.54 -6.48
N ARG A 300 -15.91 29.50 -7.32
CA ARG A 300 -16.37 29.64 -8.72
C ARG A 300 -15.53 28.86 -9.73
N MET A 301 -14.39 28.31 -9.33
CA MET A 301 -13.48 27.61 -10.24
C MET A 301 -13.99 26.19 -10.56
N PRO A 302 -14.00 25.76 -11.83
CA PRO A 302 -14.31 24.37 -12.18
C PRO A 302 -13.30 23.37 -11.59
N TYR A 303 -13.76 22.19 -11.16
CA TYR A 303 -12.88 21.16 -10.57
C TYR A 303 -11.72 20.77 -11.47
N ASN A 304 -11.98 20.61 -12.78
CA ASN A 304 -10.94 20.29 -13.75
C ASN A 304 -9.84 21.35 -13.82
N THR A 305 -10.17 22.62 -13.60
CA THR A 305 -9.19 23.70 -13.55
C THR A 305 -8.31 23.60 -12.31
N ILE A 306 -8.91 23.36 -11.14
CA ILE A 306 -8.16 23.18 -9.87
C ILE A 306 -7.22 21.97 -9.98
N LEU A 307 -7.76 20.84 -10.47
CA LEU A 307 -6.97 19.64 -10.73
C LEU A 307 -5.87 19.92 -11.76
N ASN A 308 -6.12 20.68 -12.82
CA ASN A 308 -5.08 20.98 -13.81
C ASN A 308 -3.95 21.84 -13.23
N ASN A 309 -4.30 22.80 -12.38
CA ASN A 309 -3.34 23.67 -11.69
C ASN A 309 -2.47 22.89 -10.71
N ALA A 310 -3.02 21.92 -9.98
CA ALA A 310 -2.31 21.09 -9.01
C ALA A 310 -1.33 20.06 -9.62
N ARG A 311 -1.01 20.21 -10.91
CA ARG A 311 0.19 19.59 -11.51
C ARG A 311 1.46 20.43 -11.30
N ASP A 312 1.29 21.62 -10.75
CA ASP A 312 2.33 22.55 -10.33
C ASP A 312 2.53 22.41 -8.81
N PRO A 313 3.76 22.19 -8.30
CA PRO A 313 4.01 22.05 -6.87
C PRO A 313 3.64 23.29 -6.05
N GLU A 314 3.54 24.47 -6.67
CA GLU A 314 3.11 25.71 -6.00
C GLU A 314 1.58 25.82 -5.82
N LYS A 315 0.81 24.90 -6.43
CA LYS A 315 -0.67 24.94 -6.46
C LYS A 315 -1.28 23.66 -5.90
N GLN A 316 -0.75 23.20 -4.78
CA GLN A 316 -1.09 21.92 -4.14
C GLN A 316 -2.56 21.86 -3.71
N ILE A 317 -3.12 20.65 -3.73
CA ILE A 317 -4.43 20.38 -3.14
C ILE A 317 -4.27 20.03 -1.68
N TYR A 318 -4.95 20.76 -0.80
CA TYR A 318 -4.94 20.47 0.63
C TYR A 318 -5.95 19.36 0.95
N VAL A 319 -5.44 18.22 1.41
CA VAL A 319 -6.25 17.03 1.76
C VAL A 319 -6.50 16.90 3.27
N SER A 320 -5.90 17.76 4.07
CA SER A 320 -6.21 18.00 5.48
C SER A 320 -5.68 19.38 5.90
N TYR A 321 -6.08 19.84 7.09
CA TYR A 321 -5.69 21.14 7.65
C TYR A 321 -5.23 21.00 9.10
N ALA A 322 -4.30 21.87 9.49
CA ALA A 322 -3.80 21.97 10.85
C ALA A 322 -4.90 22.48 11.81
N PRO A 323 -4.90 22.09 13.10
CA PRO A 323 -5.96 22.43 14.06
C PRO A 323 -6.22 23.92 14.20
N GLN A 324 -5.19 24.77 14.27
CA GLN A 324 -5.36 26.21 14.42
C GLN A 324 -6.14 26.84 13.26
N GLY A 325 -5.94 26.35 12.03
CA GLY A 325 -6.71 26.81 10.88
C GLY A 325 -8.18 26.44 10.98
N LEU A 326 -8.48 25.20 11.38
CA LEU A 326 -9.84 24.69 11.56
C LEU A 326 -10.58 25.41 12.70
N GLU A 327 -9.89 25.65 13.82
CA GLU A 327 -10.40 26.42 14.96
C GLU A 327 -10.74 27.86 14.59
N ALA A 328 -9.88 28.52 13.79
CA ALA A 328 -10.10 29.91 13.36
C ALA A 328 -11.41 30.12 12.58
N ILE A 329 -11.90 29.09 11.90
CA ILE A 329 -13.18 29.12 11.16
C ILE A 329 -14.31 28.37 11.87
N ASN A 330 -14.07 27.93 13.12
CA ASN A 330 -14.99 27.13 13.93
C ASN A 330 -15.58 25.94 13.15
N TYR A 331 -14.73 25.14 12.51
CA TYR A 331 -15.14 24.02 11.68
C TYR A 331 -14.35 22.75 12.02
N PRO A 332 -14.98 21.57 12.10
CA PRO A 332 -14.27 20.32 12.39
C PRO A 332 -13.43 19.84 11.20
N ALA A 333 -12.49 18.93 11.45
CA ALA A 333 -11.81 18.23 10.36
C ALA A 333 -12.79 17.35 9.56
N GLU A 334 -12.55 17.20 8.26
CA GLU A 334 -13.30 16.27 7.41
C GLU A 334 -13.02 14.82 7.83
N ALA A 335 -14.05 13.97 7.86
CA ALA A 335 -13.91 12.58 8.29
C ALA A 335 -12.90 11.78 7.44
N GLU A 336 -12.88 12.02 6.13
CA GLU A 336 -11.94 11.38 5.20
C GLU A 336 -10.63 12.18 5.02
N ALA A 337 -10.34 13.17 5.88
CA ALA A 337 -9.11 13.95 5.79
C ALA A 337 -7.87 13.03 5.84
N ILE A 338 -6.90 13.33 4.98
CA ILE A 338 -5.69 12.52 4.79
C ILE A 338 -4.50 13.23 5.41
N TYR A 339 -3.76 12.52 6.25
CA TYR A 339 -2.64 13.06 7.01
C TYR A 339 -1.34 12.34 6.65
N TYR A 340 -0.22 12.99 6.94
CA TYR A 340 1.05 12.30 7.05
C TYR A 340 1.23 11.80 8.48
N LEU A 341 1.20 10.48 8.68
CA LEU A 341 1.26 9.88 10.00
C LEU A 341 2.70 9.63 10.44
N GLN A 342 3.02 10.08 11.65
CA GLN A 342 4.29 9.85 12.33
C GLN A 342 4.08 8.87 13.49
N GLY A 343 4.78 7.73 13.45
CA GLY A 343 4.78 6.74 14.53
C GLY A 343 5.85 7.01 15.58
N ILE A 344 6.01 6.09 16.53
CA ILE A 344 6.93 6.23 17.66
C ILE A 344 8.39 6.32 17.18
N ASN A 345 8.80 5.40 16.30
CA ASN A 345 10.20 5.24 15.89
C ASN A 345 10.45 5.52 14.40
N GLN A 346 9.40 5.70 13.60
CA GLN A 346 9.49 5.98 12.16
C GLN A 346 8.18 6.61 11.65
N ALA A 347 8.22 7.16 10.45
CA ALA A 347 7.01 7.55 9.74
C ALA A 347 6.13 6.32 9.45
N ILE A 348 4.80 6.51 9.49
CA ILE A 348 3.80 5.56 9.01
C ILE A 348 3.32 5.93 7.60
N GLY A 349 3.47 7.19 7.21
CA GLY A 349 3.19 7.67 5.86
C GLY A 349 1.75 8.14 5.68
N ILE A 350 1.32 8.24 4.43
CA ILE A 350 0.02 8.85 4.08
C ILE A 350 -1.13 7.91 4.40
N MET A 351 -2.08 8.36 5.24
CA MET A 351 -3.33 7.65 5.55
C MET A 351 -4.44 8.62 5.99
N ALA A 352 -5.70 8.30 5.68
CA ALA A 352 -6.85 8.94 6.31
C ALA A 352 -7.17 8.32 7.68
N LEU A 353 -7.44 9.13 8.69
CA LEU A 353 -7.74 8.63 10.05
C LEU A 353 -9.01 7.78 10.10
N SER A 354 -9.98 7.99 9.19
CA SER A 354 -11.16 7.13 9.07
C SER A 354 -10.86 5.68 8.65
N LYS A 355 -9.61 5.39 8.25
CA LYS A 355 -9.17 4.03 7.94
C LYS A 355 -8.63 3.30 9.16
N LEU A 356 -8.43 3.96 10.30
CA LEU A 356 -7.89 3.34 11.53
C LEU A 356 -8.85 2.35 12.16
#